data_AF-A0A8S9Z6I8-F1
#
_entry.id   AF-A0A8S9Z6I8-F1
#
_cell.length_a   1.000
_cell.length_b   1.000
_cell.length_c   1.000
_cell.angle_alpha   90.00
_cell.angle_beta   90.00
_cell.angle_gamma   90.00
#
_symmetry.space_group_name_H-M   'P 1'
#
loop_
_entity.id
_entity.type
_entity.pdbx_description
1 polymer ?
#
loop_
_entity_poly.entity_id
_entity_poly.type
_entity_poly.pdbx_seq_one_letter_code
_entity_poly.pdbx_strand_id
1 'polypeptide(L)'
;MSVKPLVDLFVPVAQSDPTQPGACSISHKWFMLEYLLMERNLIDLRVTPISPDLPPPGYRKLNVGRRLPVLLVTEHIGLRQSHSRLLERMPMVIAETEDDRDGLLAKWYIPGFIPQTQYASLMCDLVSGLNCLLRYGLTSRLLKGLNELENTLKCVSKRFLDSEQPGYNDCTLAPKLQHVRVAAAYYRGFYIPDTMTHVWAYLANLYCLDAFRVSCPSDKDILLHYLERISNNDLSQLAKRKRQIFRLPNKFRLFTHPKHIMCSPLKTQLSTVTPELVQLKVNEKKEVESMTNQPEENQPIRKFRTLLRLNENDPIVDEGDSVTTAPTKNAGRWHADPNAVIEPLPAYRRRNLLYRQIPPSRYFNVK
;
A
#
# COMPACT_ATOMS: atom_id res chain seq x y z
N MET A 1 14.25 28.95 -1.06
CA MET A 1 13.26 27.94 -0.62
C MET A 1 13.89 26.58 -0.80
N SER A 2 13.94 25.74 0.24
CA SER A 2 14.42 24.36 0.10
C SER A 2 13.50 23.63 -0.87
N VAL A 3 14.07 22.97 -1.86
CA VAL A 3 13.29 22.24 -2.86
C VAL A 3 12.93 20.87 -2.26
N LYS A 4 11.66 20.48 -2.33
CA LYS A 4 11.20 19.20 -1.79
C LYS A 4 11.32 18.10 -2.85
N PRO A 5 11.56 16.85 -2.45
CA PRO A 5 11.45 15.72 -3.35
C PRO A 5 9.98 15.47 -3.71
N LEU A 6 9.75 15.07 -4.96
CA LEU A 6 8.48 14.56 -5.44
C LEU A 6 8.43 13.05 -5.19
N VAL A 7 7.40 12.62 -4.48
CA VAL A 7 7.08 11.21 -4.21
C VAL A 7 5.88 10.81 -5.06
N ASP A 8 6.11 9.91 -6.01
CA ASP A 8 5.07 9.25 -6.80
C ASP A 8 4.74 7.90 -6.17
N LEU A 9 3.54 7.79 -5.57
CA LEU A 9 3.03 6.56 -4.97
C LEU A 9 2.05 5.86 -5.93
N PHE A 10 2.43 4.68 -6.41
CA PHE A 10 1.59 3.82 -7.24
C PHE A 10 0.86 2.79 -6.37
N VAL A 11 -0.46 2.75 -6.46
CA VAL A 11 -1.33 1.87 -5.64
C VAL A 11 -2.25 1.03 -6.54
N PRO A 12 -2.71 -0.15 -6.12
CA PRO A 12 -3.68 -0.91 -6.91
C PRO A 12 -4.98 -0.12 -7.07
N VAL A 13 -5.65 -0.25 -8.22
CA VAL A 13 -6.99 0.30 -8.43
C VAL A 13 -8.05 -0.36 -7.56
N ALA A 14 -9.09 0.39 -7.21
CA ALA A 14 -10.28 -0.14 -6.58
C ALA A 14 -11.08 -0.97 -7.58
N GLN A 15 -11.76 -2.01 -7.09
CA GLN A 15 -12.57 -2.87 -7.96
C GLN A 15 -13.86 -2.18 -8.39
N SER A 16 -14.37 -1.27 -7.56
CA SER A 16 -15.61 -0.55 -7.85
C SER A 16 -15.41 0.71 -8.70
N ASP A 17 -14.22 1.32 -8.64
CA ASP A 17 -13.87 2.54 -9.36
C ASP A 17 -12.35 2.56 -9.66
N PRO A 18 -11.94 2.41 -10.94
CA PRO A 18 -10.53 2.35 -11.29
C PRO A 18 -9.78 3.68 -11.11
N THR A 19 -10.49 4.78 -10.83
CA THR A 19 -9.87 6.09 -10.53
C THR A 19 -9.46 6.21 -9.07
N GLN A 20 -9.84 5.24 -8.22
CA GLN A 20 -9.59 5.28 -6.78
C GLN A 20 -8.57 4.20 -6.36
N PRO A 21 -7.84 4.41 -5.26
CA PRO A 21 -7.04 3.37 -4.63
C PRO A 21 -7.89 2.20 -4.14
N GLY A 22 -7.39 0.98 -4.34
CA GLY A 22 -8.00 -0.24 -3.85
C GLY A 22 -7.72 -0.51 -2.39
N ALA A 23 -8.43 -1.49 -1.82
CA ALA A 23 -8.40 -1.78 -0.39
C ALA A 23 -7.21 -2.64 0.07
N CYS A 24 -6.03 -2.53 -0.54
CA CYS A 24 -4.85 -3.19 0.01
C CYS A 24 -4.39 -2.46 1.27
N SER A 25 -4.29 -3.16 2.41
CA SER A 25 -3.89 -2.54 3.68
C SER A 25 -2.45 -2.02 3.67
N ILE A 26 -1.55 -2.62 2.90
CA ILE A 26 -0.17 -2.14 2.71
C ILE A 26 -0.17 -0.83 1.91
N SER A 27 -0.93 -0.77 0.81
CA SER A 27 -1.07 0.46 0.03
C SER A 27 -1.70 1.59 0.85
N HIS A 28 -2.70 1.26 1.68
CA HIS A 28 -3.30 2.21 2.61
C HIS A 28 -2.26 2.72 3.64
N LYS A 29 -1.46 1.83 4.24
CA LYS A 29 -0.34 2.21 5.14
C LYS A 29 0.62 3.19 4.47
N TRP A 30 1.04 2.90 3.24
CA TRP A 30 2.01 3.72 2.51
C TRP A 30 1.41 5.09 2.18
N PHE A 31 0.17 5.13 1.70
CA PHE A 31 -0.49 6.40 1.40
C PHE A 31 -0.64 7.26 2.66
N MET A 32 -1.07 6.70 3.80
CA MET A 32 -1.11 7.48 5.04
C MET A 32 0.24 8.08 5.41
N LEU A 33 1.33 7.32 5.29
CA LEU A 33 2.66 7.82 5.64
C LEU A 33 3.10 8.97 4.74
N GLU A 34 3.02 8.77 3.43
CA GLU A 34 3.41 9.84 2.49
C GLU A 34 2.51 11.07 2.65
N TYR A 35 1.22 10.89 2.94
CA TYR A 35 0.32 12.01 3.19
C TYR A 35 0.75 12.80 4.43
N LEU A 36 1.09 12.14 5.54
CA LEU A 36 1.57 12.81 6.74
C LEU A 36 2.92 13.51 6.51
N LEU A 37 3.80 12.95 5.68
CA LEU A 37 5.05 13.61 5.27
C LEU A 37 4.78 14.86 4.43
N MET A 38 3.79 14.81 3.54
CA MET A 38 3.33 15.95 2.76
C MET A 38 2.72 17.04 3.63
N GLU A 39 1.88 16.68 4.62
CA GLU A 39 1.30 17.64 5.59
C GLU A 39 2.37 18.34 6.42
N ARG A 40 3.47 17.64 6.72
CA ARG A 40 4.66 18.20 7.37
C ARG A 40 5.53 19.02 6.43
N ASN A 41 5.10 19.22 5.19
CA ASN A 41 5.80 20.00 4.16
C ASN A 41 7.20 19.45 3.84
N LEU A 42 7.41 18.13 3.99
CA LEU A 42 8.69 17.45 3.75
C LEU A 42 8.83 16.91 2.33
N ILE A 43 7.71 16.56 1.70
CA ILE A 43 7.64 16.02 0.34
C ILE A 43 6.50 16.68 -0.43
N ASP A 44 6.54 16.57 -1.75
CA ASP A 44 5.36 16.73 -2.60
C ASP A 44 4.86 15.34 -3.00
N LEU A 45 3.55 15.09 -2.90
CA LEU A 45 2.97 13.76 -3.08
C LEU A 45 2.04 13.70 -4.28
N ARG A 46 2.24 12.68 -5.13
CA ARG A 46 1.28 12.27 -6.15
C ARG A 46 0.90 10.82 -5.95
N VAL A 47 -0.40 10.53 -5.99
CA VAL A 47 -0.90 9.16 -5.87
C VAL A 47 -1.57 8.74 -7.18
N THR A 48 -1.13 7.61 -7.73
CA THR A 48 -1.61 7.09 -9.01
C THR A 48 -2.12 5.66 -8.85
N PRO A 49 -3.44 5.43 -8.97
CA PRO A 49 -4.00 4.09 -9.06
C PRO A 49 -3.56 3.38 -10.36
N ILE A 50 -3.09 2.14 -10.25
CA ILE A 50 -2.57 1.30 -11.33
C ILE A 50 -3.32 -0.03 -11.36
N SER A 51 -3.79 -0.40 -12.55
CA SER A 51 -4.29 -1.77 -12.78
C SER A 51 -3.10 -2.73 -12.82
N PRO A 52 -3.03 -3.74 -11.93
CA PRO A 52 -1.95 -4.73 -11.96
C PRO A 52 -2.01 -5.62 -13.20
N ASP A 53 -3.20 -5.80 -13.78
CA ASP A 53 -3.41 -6.62 -14.98
C ASP A 53 -3.12 -5.84 -16.27
N LEU A 54 -3.36 -4.53 -16.25
CA LEU A 54 -3.12 -3.65 -17.39
C LEU A 54 -2.35 -2.39 -16.95
N PRO A 55 -1.07 -2.52 -16.55
CA PRO A 55 -0.29 -1.37 -16.12
C PRO A 55 -0.02 -0.42 -17.30
N PRO A 56 -0.02 0.90 -17.11
CA PRO A 56 0.24 1.87 -18.18
C PRO A 56 1.71 1.81 -18.64
N PRO A 57 2.03 2.25 -19.88
CA PRO A 57 3.39 2.19 -20.42
C PRO A 57 4.45 2.84 -19.54
N GLY A 58 4.14 3.99 -18.93
CA GLY A 58 5.06 4.68 -18.01
C GLY A 58 5.43 3.84 -16.79
N TYR A 59 4.47 3.09 -16.25
CA TYR A 59 4.72 2.16 -15.14
C TYR A 59 5.58 0.97 -15.56
N ARG A 60 5.32 0.40 -16.75
CA ARG A 60 6.10 -0.73 -17.28
C ARG A 60 7.58 -0.40 -17.45
N LYS A 61 7.90 0.85 -17.81
CA LYS A 61 9.28 1.35 -17.95
C LYS A 61 10.06 1.33 -16.62
N LEU A 62 9.39 1.33 -15.47
CA LEU A 62 10.05 1.22 -14.17
C LEU A 62 10.65 -0.18 -13.91
N ASN A 63 10.30 -1.18 -14.72
CA ASN A 63 10.79 -2.57 -14.61
C ASN A 63 10.47 -3.26 -13.26
N VAL A 64 9.48 -2.77 -12.51
CA VAL A 64 9.02 -3.33 -11.21
C VAL A 64 7.97 -4.45 -11.32
N GLY A 65 7.67 -4.90 -12.56
CA GLY A 65 6.70 -5.96 -12.82
C GLY A 65 5.25 -5.55 -12.50
N ARG A 66 4.49 -6.45 -11.85
CA ARG A 66 3.10 -6.20 -11.38
C ARG A 66 3.03 -5.87 -9.88
N ARG A 67 4.15 -5.59 -9.24
CA ARG A 67 4.20 -5.28 -7.80
C ARG A 67 3.46 -3.98 -7.54
N LEU A 68 2.65 -3.93 -6.48
CA LEU A 68 2.02 -2.72 -5.95
C LEU A 68 1.83 -2.91 -4.43
N PRO A 69 1.95 -1.85 -3.60
CA PRO A 69 2.31 -0.50 -3.98
C PRO A 69 3.78 -0.38 -4.42
N VAL A 70 4.11 0.68 -5.16
CA VAL A 70 5.48 1.06 -5.50
C VAL A 70 5.63 2.55 -5.25
N LEU A 71 6.76 2.95 -4.67
CA LEU A 71 7.07 4.33 -4.37
C LEU A 71 8.30 4.77 -5.16
N LEU A 72 8.17 5.92 -5.80
CA LEU A 72 9.22 6.54 -6.59
C LEU A 72 9.55 7.92 -6.01
N VAL A 73 10.80 8.12 -5.60
CA VAL A 73 11.31 9.44 -5.17
C VAL A 73 12.12 10.07 -6.30
N THR A 74 11.76 11.30 -6.65
CA THR A 74 12.45 12.11 -7.66
C THR A 74 12.82 13.46 -7.04
N GLU A 75 14.09 13.85 -7.08
CA GLU A 75 14.46 15.22 -6.74
C GLU A 75 14.03 16.18 -7.84
N HIS A 76 13.60 17.38 -7.44
CA HIS A 76 13.38 18.44 -8.39
C HIS A 76 14.76 18.96 -8.83
N ILE A 77 15.11 18.76 -10.10
CA ILE A 77 16.32 19.36 -10.69
C ILE A 77 16.13 20.88 -10.65
N GLY A 78 16.64 21.51 -9.60
CA GLY A 78 16.85 22.95 -9.58
C GLY A 78 17.77 23.28 -10.74
N LEU A 79 17.41 24.28 -11.53
CA LEU A 79 18.17 24.80 -12.67
C LEU A 79 19.65 25.03 -12.31
N ARG A 80 20.48 23.99 -12.42
CA ARG A 80 21.94 24.08 -12.47
C ARG A 80 22.41 23.35 -13.71
N GLN A 81 22.62 24.19 -14.72
CA GLN A 81 23.52 24.03 -15.85
C GLN A 81 23.02 23.20 -17.05
N SER A 82 22.66 23.97 -18.09
CA SER A 82 23.22 23.91 -19.44
C SER A 82 23.16 22.59 -20.22
N HIS A 83 22.34 22.61 -21.26
CA HIS A 83 22.39 21.76 -22.46
C HIS A 83 22.13 20.26 -22.28
N SER A 84 20.88 19.92 -21.99
CA SER A 84 20.14 18.91 -22.77
C SER A 84 18.68 18.90 -22.33
N ARG A 85 17.81 19.50 -23.15
CA ARG A 85 16.38 19.21 -23.07
C ARG A 85 16.24 17.70 -23.35
N LEU A 86 15.48 16.98 -22.51
CA LEU A 86 15.04 15.57 -22.69
C LEU A 86 15.82 14.43 -21.99
N LEU A 87 16.67 14.67 -20.99
CA LEU A 87 17.04 13.59 -20.07
C LEU A 87 15.89 13.38 -19.07
N GLU A 88 15.16 12.29 -19.31
CA GLU A 88 14.10 11.72 -18.48
C GLU A 88 14.42 11.88 -16.98
N ARG A 89 13.47 12.40 -16.20
CA ARG A 89 13.58 12.47 -14.73
C ARG A 89 14.02 11.11 -14.19
N MET A 90 15.29 10.98 -13.83
CA MET A 90 15.81 9.68 -13.41
C MET A 90 15.36 9.42 -11.97
N PRO A 91 14.68 8.31 -11.69
CA PRO A 91 14.25 7.95 -10.35
C PRO A 91 15.47 7.80 -9.43
N MET A 92 15.47 8.49 -8.29
CA MET A 92 16.54 8.37 -7.30
C MET A 92 16.37 7.09 -6.48
N VAL A 93 15.13 6.79 -6.08
CA VAL A 93 14.78 5.60 -5.29
C VAL A 93 13.48 5.00 -5.80
N ILE A 94 13.50 3.68 -5.98
CA ILE A 94 12.30 2.88 -6.21
C ILE A 94 12.18 1.93 -5.01
N ALA A 95 11.12 2.07 -4.22
CA ALA A 95 10.77 1.11 -3.19
C ALA A 95 9.67 0.18 -3.71
N GLU A 96 10.00 -1.11 -3.81
CA GLU A 96 9.11 -2.16 -4.34
C GLU A 96 8.54 -3.05 -3.24
N THR A 97 9.14 -3.01 -2.05
CA THR A 97 8.79 -3.80 -0.88
C THR A 97 8.63 -2.92 0.35
N GLU A 98 8.01 -3.47 1.40
CA GLU A 98 7.88 -2.77 2.68
C GLU A 98 9.26 -2.47 3.30
N ASP A 99 10.22 -3.38 3.15
CA ASP A 99 11.60 -3.22 3.62
C ASP A 99 12.35 -2.10 2.89
N ASP A 100 12.20 -1.99 1.56
CA ASP A 100 12.81 -0.91 0.78
C ASP A 100 12.30 0.46 1.27
N ARG A 101 10.99 0.56 1.50
CA ARG A 101 10.36 1.81 1.96
C ARG A 101 10.74 2.11 3.40
N ASP A 102 10.78 1.11 4.27
CA ASP A 102 11.19 1.27 5.66
C ASP A 102 12.66 1.68 5.76
N GLY A 103 13.52 1.14 4.89
CA GLY A 103 14.89 1.60 4.72
C GLY A 103 14.99 3.07 4.31
N LEU A 104 14.10 3.54 3.44
CA LEU A 104 14.02 4.97 3.07
C LEU A 104 13.62 5.85 4.27
N LEU A 105 12.57 5.48 5.01
CA LEU A 105 12.14 6.23 6.20
C LEU A 105 13.22 6.26 7.30
N ALA A 106 13.94 5.14 7.49
CA ALA A 106 15.06 5.07 8.42
C ALA A 106 16.20 6.01 8.03
N LYS A 107 16.50 6.14 6.72
CA LYS A 107 17.49 7.09 6.20
C LYS A 107 17.07 8.54 6.38
N TRP A 108 15.82 8.88 6.11
CA TRP A 108 15.30 10.23 6.34
C TRP A 108 15.24 10.61 7.82
N TYR A 109 15.23 9.62 8.71
CA TYR A 109 15.28 9.77 10.17
C TYR A 109 14.24 10.77 10.71
N ILE A 110 13.00 10.65 10.22
CA ILE A 110 11.93 11.58 10.58
C ILE A 110 11.31 11.15 11.93
N PRO A 111 11.23 12.04 12.94
CA PRO A 111 10.64 11.71 14.23
C PRO A 111 9.20 11.21 14.11
N GLY A 112 8.94 10.03 14.70
CA GLY A 112 7.65 9.33 14.64
C GLY A 112 7.44 8.45 13.40
N PHE A 113 8.37 8.46 12.42
CA PHE A 113 8.27 7.71 11.16
C PHE A 113 9.33 6.60 11.04
N ILE A 114 10.24 6.51 12.00
CA ILE A 114 11.22 5.44 12.07
C ILE A 114 10.48 4.11 12.22
N PRO A 115 10.68 3.14 11.31
CA PRO A 115 10.04 1.84 11.39
C PRO A 115 10.31 1.14 12.71
N GLN A 116 9.26 0.57 13.30
CA GLN A 116 9.31 -0.10 14.59
C GLN A 116 8.50 -1.39 14.56
N THR A 117 8.92 -2.37 15.36
CA THR A 117 8.30 -3.70 15.44
C THR A 117 7.57 -3.96 16.76
N GLN A 118 7.50 -2.97 17.65
CA GLN A 118 6.98 -3.13 19.01
C GLN A 118 5.54 -3.67 19.07
N TYR A 119 4.71 -3.33 18.08
CA TYR A 119 3.32 -3.81 17.98
C TYR A 119 3.13 -4.93 16.95
N ALA A 120 4.20 -5.52 16.41
CA ALA A 120 4.08 -6.49 15.31
C ALA A 120 3.21 -7.71 15.67
N SER A 121 3.33 -8.21 16.91
CA SER A 121 2.50 -9.31 17.42
C SER A 121 1.01 -8.96 17.42
N LEU A 122 0.65 -7.81 18.01
CA LEU A 122 -0.71 -7.27 18.01
C LEU A 122 -1.26 -7.11 16.59
N MET A 123 -0.48 -6.53 15.67
CA MET A 123 -0.89 -6.35 14.27
C MET A 123 -1.13 -7.70 13.58
N CYS A 124 -0.28 -8.69 13.87
CA CYS A 124 -0.42 -10.05 13.36
C CYS A 124 -1.70 -10.69 13.88
N ASP A 125 -2.01 -10.57 15.18
CA ASP A 125 -3.21 -11.14 15.78
C ASP A 125 -4.49 -10.48 15.26
N LEU A 126 -4.50 -9.17 14.97
CA LEU A 126 -5.63 -8.51 14.31
C LEU A 126 -5.87 -9.04 12.88
N VAL A 127 -4.82 -9.13 12.06
CA VAL A 127 -4.95 -9.56 10.65
C VAL A 127 -5.31 -11.04 10.56
N SER A 128 -4.56 -11.88 11.27
CA SER A 128 -4.81 -13.32 11.29
C SER A 128 -6.13 -13.65 11.98
N GLY A 129 -6.48 -12.94 13.06
CA GLY A 129 -7.77 -13.05 13.74
C GLY A 129 -8.94 -12.69 12.84
N LEU A 130 -8.85 -11.59 12.07
CA LEU A 130 -9.84 -11.26 11.06
C LEU A 130 -9.97 -12.38 10.02
N ASN A 131 -8.86 -12.89 9.49
CA ASN A 131 -8.90 -13.99 8.52
C ASN A 131 -9.52 -15.27 9.12
N CYS A 132 -9.21 -15.61 10.37
CA CYS A 132 -9.80 -16.75 11.08
C CYS A 132 -11.31 -16.56 11.28
N LEU A 133 -11.75 -15.38 11.68
CA LEU A 133 -13.16 -15.04 11.82
C LEU A 133 -13.88 -15.15 10.47
N LEU A 134 -13.33 -14.55 9.43
CA LEU A 134 -13.94 -14.53 8.11
C LEU A 134 -14.04 -15.93 7.49
N ARG A 135 -13.03 -16.79 7.65
CA ARG A 135 -13.03 -18.16 7.10
C ARG A 135 -13.80 -19.16 7.98
N TYR A 136 -13.54 -19.15 9.28
CA TYR A 136 -13.95 -20.23 10.19
C TYR A 136 -14.97 -19.79 11.25
N GLY A 137 -15.29 -18.49 11.35
CA GLY A 137 -16.18 -17.97 12.38
C GLY A 137 -15.54 -17.87 13.77
N LEU A 138 -14.22 -18.09 13.88
CA LEU A 138 -13.51 -18.08 15.17
C LEU A 138 -13.08 -16.66 15.56
N THR A 139 -13.53 -16.20 16.72
CA THR A 139 -13.29 -14.84 17.23
C THR A 139 -12.11 -14.72 18.20
N SER A 140 -11.65 -15.83 18.78
CA SER A 140 -10.69 -15.84 19.90
C SER A 140 -9.41 -15.04 19.62
N ARG A 141 -8.80 -15.24 18.44
CA ARG A 141 -7.56 -14.55 18.06
C ARG A 141 -7.77 -13.06 17.79
N LEU A 142 -8.91 -12.70 17.18
CA LEU A 142 -9.26 -11.29 16.94
C LEU A 142 -9.51 -10.56 18.27
N LEU A 143 -10.24 -11.18 19.20
CA LEU A 143 -10.49 -10.65 20.53
C LEU A 143 -9.20 -10.52 21.34
N LYS A 144 -8.27 -11.47 21.23
CA LYS A 144 -6.93 -11.36 21.83
C LYS A 144 -6.23 -10.08 21.35
N GLY A 145 -6.14 -9.87 20.04
CA GLY A 145 -5.51 -8.68 19.47
C GLY A 145 -6.21 -7.36 19.86
N LEU A 146 -7.55 -7.35 19.90
CA LEU A 146 -8.32 -6.18 20.34
C LEU A 146 -8.16 -5.88 21.84
N ASN A 147 -8.12 -6.90 22.70
CA ASN A 147 -7.87 -6.74 24.13
C ASN A 147 -6.45 -6.24 24.41
N GLU A 148 -5.45 -6.76 23.69
CA GLU A 148 -4.07 -6.27 23.78
C GLU A 148 -3.97 -4.80 23.34
N LEU A 149 -4.69 -4.42 22.28
CA LEU A 149 -4.77 -3.03 21.84
C LEU A 149 -5.46 -2.13 22.86
N GLU A 150 -6.62 -2.54 23.40
CA GLU A 150 -7.33 -1.79 24.44
C GLU A 150 -6.45 -1.54 25.65
N ASN A 151 -5.73 -2.57 26.13
CA ASN A 151 -4.80 -2.44 27.25
C ASN A 151 -3.61 -1.53 26.91
N THR A 152 -3.07 -1.64 25.69
CA THR A 152 -1.99 -0.78 25.22
C THR A 152 -2.43 0.69 25.21
N LEU A 153 -3.56 0.99 24.59
CA LEU A 153 -4.11 2.34 24.51
C LEU A 153 -4.54 2.90 25.87
N LYS A 154 -4.98 2.05 26.80
CA LYS A 154 -5.26 2.45 28.19
C LYS A 154 -4.01 2.89 28.95
N CYS A 155 -2.89 2.19 28.74
CA CYS A 155 -1.62 2.56 29.36
C CYS A 155 -0.95 3.77 28.68
N VAL A 156 -1.27 4.00 27.40
CA VAL A 156 -0.79 5.15 26.63
C VAL A 156 -1.64 6.37 26.96
N SER A 157 -1.10 7.30 27.74
CA SER A 157 -1.76 8.60 28.03
C SER A 157 -1.62 9.58 26.86
N LYS A 158 -1.77 9.11 25.63
CA LYS A 158 -1.54 9.86 24.39
C LYS A 158 -2.67 9.67 23.39
N ARG A 159 -2.80 10.60 22.44
CA ARG A 159 -3.83 10.53 21.38
C ARG A 159 -3.67 9.34 20.43
N PHE A 160 -2.43 8.96 20.12
CA PHE A 160 -2.05 7.88 19.21
C PHE A 160 -1.10 6.89 19.91
N LEU A 161 -0.65 5.83 19.22
CA LEU A 161 0.12 4.75 19.84
C LEU A 161 1.40 5.24 20.52
N ASP A 162 2.16 6.11 19.84
CA ASP A 162 3.48 6.54 20.30
C ASP A 162 3.54 7.99 20.77
N SER A 163 2.64 8.86 20.30
CA SER A 163 2.72 10.30 20.51
C SER A 163 1.35 10.99 20.42
N GLU A 164 1.31 12.31 20.64
CA GLU A 164 0.12 13.13 20.36
C GLU A 164 -0.17 13.30 18.86
N GLN A 165 0.82 13.00 18.01
CA GLN A 165 0.74 13.07 16.56
C GLN A 165 0.75 11.66 15.94
N PRO A 166 0.08 11.44 14.81
CA PRO A 166 0.12 10.14 14.14
C PRO A 166 1.52 9.87 13.55
N GLY A 167 1.93 8.60 13.59
CA GLY A 167 3.22 8.15 13.10
C GLY A 167 3.17 6.77 12.43
N TYR A 168 4.32 6.11 12.40
CA TYR A 168 4.54 4.84 11.71
C TYR A 168 3.59 3.73 12.18
N ASN A 169 3.48 3.54 13.49
CA ASN A 169 2.66 2.48 14.07
C ASN A 169 1.18 2.73 13.83
N ASP A 170 0.73 3.99 13.84
CA ASP A 170 -0.66 4.34 13.56
C ASP A 170 -1.03 4.06 12.11
N CYS A 171 -0.16 4.43 11.16
CA CYS A 171 -0.34 4.11 9.74
C CYS A 171 -0.33 2.59 9.49
N THR A 172 0.34 1.82 10.35
CA THR A 172 0.35 0.36 10.28
C THR A 172 -0.95 -0.24 10.83
N LEU A 173 -1.49 0.31 11.93
CA LEU A 173 -2.67 -0.17 12.64
C LEU A 173 -3.98 0.23 11.95
N ALA A 174 -4.09 1.49 11.56
CA ALA A 174 -5.36 2.10 11.14
C ALA A 174 -6.03 1.36 9.96
N PRO A 175 -5.31 0.95 8.89
CA PRO A 175 -5.90 0.15 7.82
C PRO A 175 -6.46 -1.19 8.33
N LYS A 176 -5.74 -1.85 9.24
CA LYS A 176 -6.13 -3.17 9.78
C LYS A 176 -7.40 -3.07 10.62
N LEU A 177 -7.50 -2.06 11.49
CA LEU A 177 -8.71 -1.84 12.28
C LEU A 177 -9.90 -1.49 11.41
N GLN A 178 -9.74 -0.66 10.38
CA GLN A 178 -10.84 -0.33 9.48
C GLN A 178 -11.36 -1.56 8.74
N HIS A 179 -10.45 -2.44 8.31
CA HIS A 179 -10.83 -3.72 7.71
C HIS A 179 -11.58 -4.62 8.69
N VAL A 180 -11.16 -4.68 9.96
CA VAL A 180 -11.89 -5.39 11.01
C VAL A 180 -13.32 -4.82 11.14
N ARG A 181 -13.48 -3.50 11.27
CA ARG A 181 -14.80 -2.88 11.42
C ARG A 181 -15.75 -3.19 10.28
N VAL A 182 -15.28 -3.12 9.04
CA VAL A 182 -16.12 -3.25 7.86
C VAL A 182 -16.37 -4.73 7.52
N ALA A 183 -15.31 -5.53 7.37
CA ALA A 183 -15.44 -6.90 6.90
C ALA A 183 -16.01 -7.84 7.98
N ALA A 184 -15.62 -7.69 9.24
CA ALA A 184 -16.10 -8.56 10.32
C ALA A 184 -17.61 -8.35 10.56
N ALA A 185 -18.06 -7.09 10.54
CA ALA A 185 -19.48 -6.75 10.70
C ALA A 185 -20.31 -7.31 9.54
N TYR A 186 -19.90 -7.05 8.29
CA TYR A 186 -20.68 -7.45 7.12
C TYR A 186 -20.76 -8.98 6.94
N TYR A 187 -19.63 -9.69 7.08
CA TYR A 187 -19.59 -11.12 6.77
C TYR A 187 -19.93 -12.03 7.96
N ARG A 188 -19.74 -11.55 9.20
CA ARG A 188 -19.86 -12.39 10.41
C ARG A 188 -20.66 -11.73 11.54
N GLY A 189 -21.21 -10.54 11.35
CA GLY A 189 -21.97 -9.83 12.38
C GLY A 189 -21.14 -9.49 13.62
N PHE A 190 -19.81 -9.47 13.50
CA PHE A 190 -18.90 -9.15 14.60
C PHE A 190 -18.66 -7.64 14.65
N TYR A 191 -18.78 -7.07 15.85
CA TYR A 191 -18.52 -5.67 16.12
C TYR A 191 -17.46 -5.55 17.21
N ILE A 192 -16.63 -4.50 17.16
CA ILE A 192 -15.76 -4.14 18.28
C ILE A 192 -16.68 -3.77 19.45
N PRO A 193 -16.55 -4.39 20.64
CA PRO A 193 -17.41 -4.10 21.78
C PRO A 193 -17.38 -2.61 22.15
N ASP A 194 -18.54 -2.03 22.43
CA ASP A 194 -18.66 -0.61 22.86
C ASP A 194 -17.94 -0.34 24.20
N THR A 195 -17.66 -1.40 24.97
CA THR A 195 -16.89 -1.33 26.22
C THR A 195 -15.38 -1.08 26.01
N MET A 196 -14.85 -1.25 24.79
CA MET A 196 -13.45 -0.96 24.45
C MET A 196 -13.26 0.53 24.18
N THR A 197 -13.39 1.34 25.22
CA THR A 197 -13.46 2.80 25.11
C THR A 197 -12.18 3.41 24.57
N HIS A 198 -11.01 2.83 24.85
CA HIS A 198 -9.73 3.36 24.37
C HIS A 198 -9.52 3.07 22.89
N VAL A 199 -9.89 1.87 22.42
CA VAL A 199 -9.93 1.54 20.98
C VAL A 199 -10.88 2.47 20.24
N TRP A 200 -12.08 2.73 20.79
CA TRP A 200 -13.04 3.63 20.17
C TRP A 200 -12.57 5.08 20.16
N ALA A 201 -11.93 5.56 21.22
CA ALA A 201 -11.31 6.89 21.25
C ALA A 201 -10.20 7.01 20.20
N TYR A 202 -9.37 5.98 20.06
CA TYR A 202 -8.33 5.92 19.02
C TYR A 202 -8.93 5.95 17.60
N LEU A 203 -9.99 5.18 17.34
CA LEU A 203 -10.71 5.21 16.05
C LEU A 203 -11.34 6.58 15.78
N ALA A 204 -11.95 7.21 16.78
CA ALA A 204 -12.49 8.56 16.65
C ALA A 204 -11.39 9.57 16.26
N ASN A 205 -10.21 9.48 16.91
CA ASN A 205 -9.06 10.30 16.56
C ASN A 205 -8.57 10.06 15.12
N LEU A 206 -8.54 8.81 14.66
CA LEU A 206 -8.19 8.45 13.27
C LEU A 206 -9.19 9.03 12.26
N TYR A 207 -10.49 9.02 12.57
CA TYR A 207 -11.52 9.57 11.67
C TYR A 207 -11.49 11.09 11.54
N CYS A 208 -10.73 11.78 12.40
CA CYS A 208 -10.43 13.19 12.26
C CYS A 208 -9.16 13.49 11.44
N LEU A 209 -8.36 12.47 11.06
CA LEU A 209 -7.15 12.66 10.26
C LEU A 209 -7.47 12.68 8.78
N ASP A 210 -7.10 13.75 8.08
CA ASP A 210 -7.25 13.81 6.62
C ASP A 210 -6.38 12.76 5.92
N ALA A 211 -5.18 12.49 6.44
CA ALA A 211 -4.34 11.38 5.99
C ALA A 211 -5.12 10.07 5.93
N PHE A 212 -5.88 9.71 6.97
CA PHE A 212 -6.69 8.50 7.01
C PHE A 212 -7.93 8.61 6.11
N ARG A 213 -8.67 9.71 6.17
CA ARG A 213 -9.93 9.89 5.43
C ARG A 213 -9.71 9.86 3.91
N VAL A 214 -8.61 10.46 3.44
CA VAL A 214 -8.25 10.52 2.02
C VAL A 214 -7.71 9.16 1.54
N SER A 215 -6.86 8.51 2.33
CA SER A 215 -6.26 7.23 1.94
C SER A 215 -7.19 6.02 2.09
N CYS A 216 -8.25 6.14 2.92
CA CYS A 216 -9.12 5.02 3.21
C CYS A 216 -9.91 4.60 1.96
N PRO A 217 -9.89 3.31 1.58
CA PRO A 217 -10.77 2.80 0.54
C PRO A 217 -12.25 2.92 0.97
N SER A 218 -13.16 2.78 0.01
CA SER A 218 -14.58 2.67 0.32
C SER A 218 -14.87 1.37 1.08
N ASP A 219 -15.93 1.36 1.88
CA ASP A 219 -16.38 0.12 2.54
C ASP A 219 -16.69 -0.96 1.49
N LYS A 220 -17.27 -0.55 0.36
CA LYS A 220 -17.52 -1.43 -0.79
C LYS A 220 -16.24 -2.15 -1.23
N ASP A 221 -15.14 -1.43 -1.43
CA ASP A 221 -13.89 -2.01 -1.90
C ASP A 221 -13.20 -2.87 -0.83
N ILE A 222 -13.35 -2.53 0.45
CA ILE A 222 -12.92 -3.42 1.55
C ILE A 222 -13.69 -4.73 1.48
N LEU A 223 -15.01 -4.70 1.31
CA LEU A 223 -15.82 -5.91 1.20
C LEU A 223 -15.44 -6.75 -0.02
N LEU A 224 -15.23 -6.12 -1.18
CA LEU A 224 -14.78 -6.79 -2.40
C LEU A 224 -13.39 -7.43 -2.22
N HIS A 225 -12.47 -6.80 -1.49
CA HIS A 225 -11.14 -7.34 -1.19
C HIS A 225 -11.17 -8.70 -0.47
N TYR A 226 -12.19 -8.93 0.38
CA TYR A 226 -12.34 -10.19 1.10
C TYR A 226 -13.29 -11.19 0.43
N LEU A 227 -14.12 -10.75 -0.51
CA LEU A 227 -15.21 -11.55 -1.08
C LEU A 227 -14.74 -12.90 -1.64
N GLU A 228 -13.67 -12.90 -2.44
CA GLU A 228 -13.10 -14.11 -3.04
C GLU A 228 -12.46 -15.02 -1.98
N ARG A 229 -11.89 -14.45 -0.91
CA ARG A 229 -11.20 -15.19 0.16
C ARG A 229 -12.15 -15.94 1.10
N ILE A 230 -13.41 -15.53 1.17
CA ILE A 230 -14.45 -16.08 2.06
C ILE A 230 -15.35 -17.10 1.33
N SER A 231 -15.40 -17.05 0.00
CA SER A 231 -16.34 -17.87 -0.76
C SER A 231 -15.80 -19.28 -0.99
N ASN A 232 -16.60 -20.31 -0.69
CA ASN A 232 -16.24 -21.72 -0.83
C ASN A 232 -16.24 -22.21 -2.31
N ASN A 233 -15.78 -21.38 -3.26
CA ASN A 233 -15.79 -21.65 -4.71
C ASN A 233 -17.18 -21.82 -5.37
N ASP A 234 -18.29 -21.57 -4.65
CA ASP A 234 -19.61 -21.48 -5.26
C ASP A 234 -19.77 -20.14 -6.02
N LEU A 235 -19.58 -20.21 -7.34
CA LEU A 235 -19.68 -19.09 -8.27
C LEU A 235 -21.04 -18.37 -8.21
N SER A 236 -22.13 -19.10 -7.94
CA SER A 236 -23.47 -18.52 -7.90
C SER A 236 -23.67 -17.63 -6.67
N GLN A 237 -23.19 -18.09 -5.51
CA GLN A 237 -23.20 -17.31 -4.27
C GLN A 237 -22.23 -16.13 -4.35
N LEU A 238 -21.05 -16.33 -4.96
CA LEU A 238 -20.08 -15.27 -5.19
C LEU A 238 -20.68 -14.13 -6.03
N ALA A 239 -21.33 -14.46 -7.16
CA ALA A 239 -21.97 -13.48 -8.03
C ALA A 239 -23.11 -12.74 -7.32
N LYS A 240 -23.93 -13.45 -6.54
CA LYS A 240 -25.02 -12.84 -5.75
C LYS A 240 -24.48 -11.85 -4.71
N ARG A 241 -23.47 -12.25 -3.94
CA ARG A 241 -22.82 -11.39 -2.93
C ARG A 241 -22.13 -10.19 -3.58
N LYS A 242 -21.42 -10.39 -4.69
CA LYS A 242 -20.81 -9.30 -5.46
C LYS A 242 -21.86 -8.27 -5.86
N ARG A 243 -22.99 -8.70 -6.45
CA ARG A 243 -24.11 -7.81 -6.81
C ARG A 243 -24.66 -7.03 -5.61
N GLN A 244 -24.77 -7.66 -4.44
CA GLN A 244 -25.21 -6.98 -3.21
C GLN A 244 -24.22 -5.89 -2.78
N ILE A 245 -22.92 -6.19 -2.76
CA ILE A 245 -21.87 -5.23 -2.39
C ILE A 245 -21.83 -4.05 -3.38
N PHE A 246 -22.04 -4.30 -4.68
CA PHE A 246 -22.08 -3.23 -5.69
C PHE A 246 -23.24 -2.24 -5.51
N ARG A 247 -24.31 -2.60 -4.77
CA ARG A 247 -25.41 -1.67 -4.44
C ARG A 247 -25.05 -0.66 -3.36
N LEU A 248 -23.99 -0.88 -2.59
CA LEU A 248 -23.51 0.10 -1.62
C LEU A 248 -23.04 1.38 -2.32
N PRO A 249 -23.03 2.56 -1.69
CA PRO A 249 -22.50 3.78 -2.33
C PRO A 249 -20.97 3.72 -2.49
N ASN A 250 -20.44 4.19 -3.64
CA ASN A 250 -18.99 4.17 -3.93
C ASN A 250 -18.16 5.00 -2.95
N LYS A 251 -18.74 6.06 -2.37
CA LYS A 251 -18.03 6.98 -1.46
C LYS A 251 -18.26 6.67 0.02
N PHE A 252 -19.10 5.68 0.34
CA PHE A 252 -19.44 5.38 1.73
C PHE A 252 -18.24 4.78 2.47
N ARG A 253 -17.99 5.31 3.66
CA ARG A 253 -16.96 4.86 4.59
C ARG A 253 -17.53 4.87 6.00
N LEU A 254 -17.42 3.75 6.71
CA LEU A 254 -17.89 3.64 8.10
C LEU A 254 -16.91 4.36 9.04
N PHE A 255 -17.15 5.65 9.25
CA PHE A 255 -16.41 6.52 10.18
C PHE A 255 -17.25 6.89 11.41
N THR A 256 -18.02 5.94 11.92
CA THR A 256 -18.84 6.13 13.12
C THR A 256 -18.13 5.62 14.36
N HIS A 257 -18.47 6.14 15.53
CA HIS A 257 -18.05 5.60 16.82
C HIS A 257 -19.20 5.77 17.83
N PRO A 258 -19.20 5.05 18.97
CA PRO A 258 -20.22 5.21 20.00
C PRO A 258 -20.32 6.66 20.49
N LYS A 259 -21.54 7.15 20.73
CA LYS A 259 -21.84 8.55 21.09
C LYS A 259 -21.22 9.00 22.41
N HIS A 260 -20.98 8.06 23.33
CA HIS A 260 -20.42 8.35 24.65
C HIS A 260 -18.91 8.62 24.60
N ILE A 261 -18.25 8.36 23.47
CA ILE A 261 -16.83 8.63 23.27
C ILE A 261 -16.65 10.09 22.85
N MET A 262 -16.07 10.89 23.74
CA MET A 262 -15.73 12.30 23.47
C MET A 262 -14.45 12.36 22.61
N CYS A 263 -14.50 13.04 21.47
CA CYS A 263 -13.35 13.28 20.62
C CYS A 263 -12.75 14.65 20.91
N SER A 264 -11.45 14.72 21.23
CA SER A 264 -10.73 15.98 21.34
C SER A 264 -10.37 16.50 19.94
N PRO A 265 -10.81 17.71 19.53
CA PRO A 265 -10.46 18.27 18.22
C PRO A 265 -8.94 18.39 18.10
N LEU A 266 -8.38 18.02 16.94
CA LEU A 266 -7.00 18.40 16.62
C LEU A 266 -6.99 19.91 16.42
N LYS A 267 -6.05 20.66 17.02
CA LYS A 267 -5.85 22.08 16.68
C LYS A 267 -5.28 22.12 15.26
N THR A 268 -6.15 22.26 14.26
CA THR A 268 -5.74 22.30 12.85
C THR A 268 -4.93 23.57 12.60
N GLN A 269 -3.63 23.42 12.31
CA GLN A 269 -2.89 24.42 11.54
C GLN A 269 -3.38 24.26 10.09
N LEU A 270 -4.16 25.23 9.61
CA LEU A 270 -4.80 25.17 8.30
C LEU A 270 -3.74 25.29 7.19
N SER A 271 -3.24 24.17 6.70
CA SER A 271 -2.46 24.08 5.46
C SER A 271 -3.36 23.48 4.38
N THR A 272 -3.95 24.33 3.54
CA THR A 272 -4.71 23.90 2.35
C THR A 272 -3.75 23.37 1.31
N VAL A 273 -3.33 22.10 1.44
CA VAL A 273 -2.60 21.39 0.39
C VAL A 273 -3.38 20.11 0.10
N THR A 274 -4.15 20.13 -0.98
CA THR A 274 -4.88 18.95 -1.46
C THR A 274 -3.94 18.14 -2.34
N PRO A 275 -3.72 16.84 -2.09
CA PRO A 275 -2.92 16.03 -3.00
C PRO A 275 -3.64 15.93 -4.35
N GLU A 276 -2.92 16.22 -5.43
CA GLU A 276 -3.45 16.09 -6.79
C GLU A 276 -3.47 14.61 -7.18
N LEU A 277 -4.64 13.96 -7.07
CA LEU A 277 -4.85 12.65 -7.69
C LEU A 277 -4.87 12.85 -9.21
N VAL A 278 -3.79 12.45 -9.88
CA VAL A 278 -3.76 12.47 -11.35
C VAL A 278 -4.67 11.35 -11.86
N GLN A 279 -5.87 11.73 -12.31
CA GLN A 279 -6.74 10.87 -13.08
C GLN A 279 -6.09 10.64 -14.46
N LEU A 280 -5.62 9.41 -14.70
CA LEU A 280 -5.25 8.99 -16.04
C LEU A 280 -6.51 9.03 -16.92
N LYS A 281 -6.56 9.98 -17.86
CA LYS A 281 -7.57 9.97 -18.93
C LYS A 281 -7.48 8.62 -19.64
N VAL A 282 -8.48 7.76 -19.42
CA VAL A 282 -8.73 6.62 -20.29
C VAL A 282 -9.04 7.22 -21.65
N ASN A 283 -8.20 6.94 -22.65
CA ASN A 283 -8.42 7.40 -24.02
C ASN A 283 -9.85 7.09 -24.44
N GLU A 284 -10.58 8.15 -24.80
CA GLU A 284 -11.87 8.07 -25.48
C GLU A 284 -11.73 7.14 -26.70
N LYS A 285 -12.62 6.15 -26.77
CA LYS A 285 -12.82 5.38 -27.99
C LYS A 285 -13.23 6.36 -29.08
N LYS A 286 -12.40 6.52 -30.10
CA LYS A 286 -12.87 7.02 -31.40
C LYS A 286 -13.86 5.99 -31.94
N GLU A 287 -15.12 6.40 -31.99
CA GLU A 287 -16.10 5.82 -32.88
C GLU A 287 -15.57 5.90 -34.32
N VAL A 288 -15.56 4.75 -35.00
CA VAL A 288 -15.55 4.70 -36.46
C VAL A 288 -16.70 3.78 -36.82
N GLU A 289 -17.74 4.38 -37.39
CA GLU A 289 -18.90 3.70 -37.94
C GLU A 289 -18.55 2.91 -39.20
N SER A 290 -19.24 1.76 -39.31
CA SER A 290 -19.63 1.03 -40.52
C SER A 290 -18.58 0.63 -41.54
N MET A 291 -18.43 -0.67 -41.77
CA MET A 291 -18.94 -1.33 -42.98
C MET A 291 -19.11 -2.85 -42.73
N THR A 292 -20.19 -3.36 -43.30
CA THR A 292 -20.79 -4.70 -43.21
C THR A 292 -19.96 -5.85 -43.82
N ASN A 293 -19.97 -7.03 -43.18
CA ASN A 293 -20.50 -8.30 -43.73
C ASN A 293 -20.26 -9.50 -42.76
N GLN A 294 -21.21 -10.44 -42.74
CA GLN A 294 -21.28 -11.64 -41.89
C GLN A 294 -20.43 -12.84 -42.44
N PRO A 295 -20.59 -14.11 -41.97
CA PRO A 295 -20.04 -14.67 -40.73
C PRO A 295 -19.26 -16.00 -40.99
N GLU A 296 -18.09 -16.22 -40.38
CA GLU A 296 -17.46 -17.57 -40.47
C GLU A 296 -16.83 -18.05 -39.14
N GLU A 297 -17.44 -19.13 -38.66
CA GLU A 297 -16.87 -20.38 -38.12
C GLU A 297 -15.71 -20.40 -37.10
N ASN A 298 -16.00 -21.14 -36.02
CA ASN A 298 -15.05 -21.66 -35.02
C ASN A 298 -13.93 -22.49 -35.67
N GLN A 299 -12.68 -22.34 -35.20
CA GLN A 299 -11.82 -23.42 -34.65
C GLN A 299 -10.36 -22.95 -34.30
N PRO A 300 -9.59 -23.71 -33.48
CA PRO A 300 -8.64 -23.16 -32.51
C PRO A 300 -7.20 -23.04 -33.04
N ILE A 301 -6.47 -22.01 -32.58
CA ILE A 301 -5.10 -21.75 -33.01
C ILE A 301 -4.08 -22.56 -32.21
N ARG A 302 -3.14 -23.09 -32.98
CA ARG A 302 -2.14 -24.13 -32.75
C ARG A 302 -1.05 -23.76 -31.73
N LYS A 303 -0.58 -24.81 -31.06
CA LYS A 303 0.66 -24.89 -30.28
C LYS A 303 1.87 -24.46 -31.11
N PHE A 304 2.67 -23.52 -30.61
CA PHE A 304 4.01 -23.26 -31.12
C PHE A 304 5.06 -24.04 -30.31
N ARG A 305 5.86 -24.81 -31.04
CA ARG A 305 7.04 -25.57 -30.62
C ARG A 305 8.25 -24.82 -31.19
N THR A 306 9.20 -24.40 -30.35
CA THR A 306 10.54 -24.05 -30.82
C THR A 306 11.61 -24.52 -29.83
N LEU A 307 12.72 -24.90 -30.42
CA LEU A 307 13.79 -25.81 -29.97
C LEU A 307 14.75 -25.21 -28.94
N LEU A 308 15.29 -26.10 -28.12
CA LEU A 308 16.50 -25.94 -27.32
C LEU A 308 17.74 -25.81 -28.22
N ARG A 309 18.69 -24.99 -27.79
CA ARG A 309 20.12 -25.32 -27.57
C ARG A 309 20.84 -24.04 -27.14
N LEU A 310 21.66 -24.12 -26.09
CA LEU A 310 23.04 -23.61 -26.06
C LEU A 310 23.73 -24.14 -24.79
N ASN A 311 24.98 -24.54 -24.98
CA ASN A 311 25.82 -25.40 -24.16
C ASN A 311 26.33 -24.76 -22.86
N GLU A 312 26.72 -25.66 -21.96
CA GLU A 312 27.65 -25.48 -20.84
C GLU A 312 29.05 -25.05 -21.33
N ASN A 313 29.71 -24.21 -20.51
CA ASN A 313 31.14 -24.23 -20.14
C ASN A 313 31.48 -22.95 -19.34
N ASP A 314 31.48 -23.08 -18.01
CA ASP A 314 32.42 -22.61 -16.95
C ASP A 314 33.46 -21.50 -17.27
N PRO A 315 33.87 -20.63 -16.30
CA PRO A 315 34.51 -21.12 -15.07
C PRO A 315 34.31 -20.39 -13.74
N ILE A 316 34.70 -21.15 -12.71
CA ILE A 316 34.97 -20.85 -11.30
C ILE A 316 35.99 -19.71 -11.17
N VAL A 317 35.73 -18.76 -10.26
CA VAL A 317 36.74 -17.88 -9.66
C VAL A 317 36.57 -17.91 -8.15
N ASP A 318 37.66 -18.27 -7.49
CA ASP A 318 37.90 -18.29 -6.06
C ASP A 318 38.79 -17.08 -5.74
N GLU A 319 38.41 -16.23 -4.79
CA GLU A 319 39.34 -15.33 -4.09
C GLU A 319 38.79 -15.03 -2.68
N GLY A 320 39.64 -15.27 -1.69
CA GLY A 320 39.36 -15.16 -0.27
C GLY A 320 39.69 -13.82 0.38
N ASP A 321 39.39 -13.80 1.68
CA ASP A 321 39.93 -13.00 2.78
C ASP A 321 39.99 -11.46 2.65
N SER A 322 39.19 -10.78 3.48
CA SER A 322 39.71 -10.06 4.66
C SER A 322 38.63 -9.21 5.33
N VAL A 323 38.34 -9.56 6.59
CA VAL A 323 37.52 -8.75 7.50
C VAL A 323 38.40 -7.61 8.02
N THR A 324 38.09 -6.37 7.64
CA THR A 324 38.69 -5.18 8.27
C THR A 324 37.65 -4.44 9.12
N THR A 325 38.13 -4.09 10.30
CA THR A 325 37.52 -3.43 11.46
C THR A 325 36.68 -2.18 11.17
N ALA A 326 35.53 -2.07 11.84
CA ALA A 326 34.71 -0.86 11.95
C ALA A 326 35.36 0.20 12.86
N PRO A 327 35.25 1.50 12.55
CA PRO A 327 35.44 2.56 13.53
C PRO A 327 34.10 3.07 14.09
N THR A 328 34.22 3.46 15.35
CA THR A 328 33.21 3.89 16.31
C THR A 328 32.55 5.23 16.02
N LYS A 329 31.32 5.32 16.54
CA LYS A 329 30.39 6.46 16.58
C LYS A 329 31.02 7.81 16.96
N ASN A 330 30.53 8.88 16.33
CA ASN A 330 30.35 10.17 16.98
C ASN A 330 28.88 10.57 16.89
N ALA A 331 28.25 10.74 18.05
CA ALA A 331 26.86 11.14 18.20
C ALA A 331 26.73 12.65 18.00
N GLY A 332 26.28 13.06 16.82
CA GLY A 332 25.98 14.45 16.47
C GLY A 332 24.48 14.64 16.23
N ARG A 333 23.92 15.67 16.88
CA ARG A 333 22.62 16.33 16.67
C ARG A 333 21.82 15.88 15.42
N TRP A 334 20.74 15.13 15.66
CA TRP A 334 19.88 14.58 14.60
C TRP A 334 19.06 15.67 13.91
N HIS A 335 19.44 16.04 12.69
CA HIS A 335 18.60 16.84 11.79
C HIS A 335 17.91 15.88 10.81
N ALA A 336 16.57 15.91 10.76
CA ALA A 336 15.81 15.21 9.72
C ALA A 336 16.12 15.84 8.36
N ASP A 337 16.56 15.04 7.40
CA ASP A 337 16.95 15.53 6.07
C ASP A 337 16.35 14.64 4.96
N PRO A 338 15.17 15.01 4.43
CA PRO A 338 14.59 14.32 3.28
C PRO A 338 15.41 14.52 1.99
N ASN A 339 16.38 15.45 1.99
CA ASN A 339 17.33 15.73 0.91
C ASN A 339 18.73 15.16 1.18
N ALA A 340 18.89 14.33 2.22
CA ALA A 340 20.15 13.63 2.44
C ALA A 340 20.53 12.87 1.16
N VAL A 341 21.81 12.89 0.78
CA VAL A 341 22.31 12.23 -0.43
C VAL A 341 21.96 10.74 -0.35
N ILE A 342 20.88 10.36 -1.01
CA ILE A 342 20.51 8.96 -1.14
C ILE A 342 21.24 8.47 -2.39
N GLU A 343 22.23 7.60 -2.18
CA GLU A 343 22.92 6.97 -3.30
C GLU A 343 21.89 6.33 -4.24
N PRO A 344 21.92 6.66 -5.54
CA PRO A 344 21.02 6.06 -6.51
C PRO A 344 21.25 4.56 -6.49
N LEU A 345 20.27 3.80 -6.00
CA LEU A 345 20.26 2.37 -6.25
C LEU A 345 20.26 2.21 -7.78
N PRO A 346 21.16 1.41 -8.38
CA PRO A 346 21.28 1.31 -9.83
C PRO A 346 20.04 0.63 -10.41
N ALA A 347 18.96 1.39 -10.56
CA ALA A 347 17.68 0.95 -11.09
C ALA A 347 17.79 0.57 -12.57
N TYR A 348 18.74 1.18 -13.30
CA TYR A 348 18.92 1.03 -14.74
C TYR A 348 19.79 -0.15 -15.18
N ARG A 349 20.40 -0.92 -14.25
CA ARG A 349 21.19 -2.14 -14.57
C ARG A 349 20.57 -3.43 -14.06
N ARG A 350 19.32 -3.43 -13.60
CA ARG A 350 18.70 -4.66 -13.09
C ARG A 350 18.13 -5.48 -14.26
N ARG A 351 18.78 -6.60 -14.58
CA ARG A 351 18.14 -7.66 -15.36
C ARG A 351 16.92 -8.13 -14.57
N ASN A 352 15.74 -8.04 -15.18
CA ASN A 352 14.48 -8.43 -14.56
C ASN A 352 14.41 -9.96 -14.43
N LEU A 353 14.98 -10.51 -13.36
CA LEU A 353 15.07 -11.96 -13.13
C LEU A 353 13.78 -12.58 -12.56
N LEU A 354 12.71 -11.81 -12.39
CA LEU A 354 11.48 -12.26 -11.72
C LEU A 354 10.31 -12.57 -12.66
N TYR A 355 10.56 -12.71 -13.95
CA TYR A 355 9.69 -13.49 -14.85
C TYR A 355 10.04 -14.98 -14.82
N ARG A 356 10.02 -15.57 -13.62
CA ARG A 356 9.59 -16.96 -13.46
C ARG A 356 8.51 -16.95 -12.38
N GLN A 357 7.30 -16.55 -12.79
CA GLN A 357 6.11 -17.04 -12.11
C GLN A 357 6.25 -18.56 -12.02
N ILE A 358 6.40 -19.08 -10.81
CA ILE A 358 6.15 -20.50 -10.58
C ILE A 358 4.68 -20.70 -10.97
N PRO A 359 4.36 -21.51 -11.99
CA PRO A 359 2.99 -21.69 -12.41
C PRO A 359 2.16 -22.21 -11.22
N PRO A 360 0.89 -21.81 -11.07
CA PRO A 360 0.01 -22.31 -10.00
C PRO A 360 -0.02 -23.85 -9.89
N SER A 361 0.26 -24.56 -10.98
CA SER A 361 0.36 -26.02 -11.04
C SER A 361 1.48 -26.64 -10.18
N ARG A 362 2.47 -25.87 -9.70
CA ARG A 362 3.50 -26.38 -8.78
C ARG A 362 3.11 -26.33 -7.30
N TYR A 363 2.00 -25.71 -6.91
CA TYR A 363 1.50 -25.75 -5.53
C TYR A 363 0.70 -27.02 -5.19
N PHE A 364 0.25 -27.76 -6.21
CA PHE A 364 -0.61 -28.94 -6.04
C PHE A 364 0.13 -30.28 -6.17
N ASN A 365 1.45 -30.26 -6.37
CA ASN A 365 2.26 -31.46 -6.43
C ASN A 365 3.23 -31.49 -5.24
N VAL A 366 2.69 -31.88 -4.08
CA VAL A 366 3.47 -32.56 -3.05
C VAL A 366 2.90 -33.96 -2.99
N LYS A 367 3.66 -34.93 -3.50
CA LYS A 367 3.38 -36.36 -3.33
C LYS A 367 3.73 -36.77 -1.91
#